data_AF-A0A2H0GVB5-F1
#
_entry.id   AF-A0A2H0GVB5-F1
#
_cell.length_a   1.000
_cell.length_b   1.000
_cell.length_c   1.000
_cell.angle_alpha   90.00
_cell.angle_beta   90.00
_cell.angle_gamma   90.00
#
_symmetry.space_group_name_H-M   'P 1'
#
loop_
_entity.id
_entity.type
_entity.pdbx_description
1 polymer ?
#
loop_
_entity_poly.entity_id
_entity_poly.type
_entity_poly.pdbx_seq_one_letter_code
_entity_poly.pdbx_strand_id
1 'polypeptide(L)' 'MKFTDDIKYFLDIKYNQYCRPEFIQHDPISVPKNFDCKEDIEISAFITALISWGRRPSIIAKSNQLMQLMDDQPFQF' A
#
# COMPACT_ATOMS: atom_id res chain seq x y z
N MET A 1 -28.15 -10.73 -19.88
CA MET A 1 -27.28 -10.14 -18.84
C MET A 1 -26.33 -9.18 -19.54
N LYS A 2 -26.18 -7.93 -19.09
CA LYS A 2 -25.30 -6.98 -19.80
C LYS A 2 -23.86 -7.37 -19.48
N PHE A 3 -22.98 -7.40 -20.48
CA PHE A 3 -21.56 -7.77 -20.36
C PHE A 3 -20.81 -7.10 -19.19
N THR A 4 -21.19 -5.87 -18.84
CA THR A 4 -20.68 -5.12 -17.68
C THR A 4 -21.02 -5.76 -16.33
N ASP A 5 -22.19 -6.40 -16.21
CA ASP A 5 -22.61 -7.08 -14.98
C ASP A 5 -21.75 -8.33 -14.74
N ASP A 6 -21.35 -9.01 -15.82
CA ASP A 6 -20.47 -10.19 -15.78
C ASP A 6 -19.04 -9.82 -15.34
N ILE A 7 -18.49 -8.71 -15.85
CA ILE A 7 -17.17 -8.21 -15.44
C ILE A 7 -17.17 -7.79 -13.97
N LYS A 8 -18.18 -7.02 -13.54
CA LYS A 8 -18.27 -6.59 -12.14
C LYS A 8 -18.34 -7.81 -11.21
N TYR A 9 -19.23 -8.77 -11.53
CA TYR A 9 -19.36 -10.00 -10.74
C TYR A 9 -18.05 -10.80 -10.66
N PHE A 10 -17.33 -10.91 -11.78
CA PHE A 10 -16.01 -11.54 -11.80
C PHE A 10 -15.00 -10.81 -10.91
N LEU A 11 -14.93 -9.47 -10.98
CA LEU A 11 -14.04 -8.66 -10.14
C LEU A 11 -14.39 -8.76 -8.65
N ASP A 12 -15.68 -8.79 -8.30
CA ASP A 12 -16.14 -8.95 -6.93
C ASP A 12 -15.74 -10.33 -6.36
N ILE A 13 -15.83 -11.41 -7.16
CA ILE A 13 -15.31 -12.72 -6.77
C ILE A 13 -13.80 -12.65 -6.50
N LYS A 14 -13.04 -12.01 -7.40
CA LYS A 14 -11.58 -11.90 -7.26
C LYS A 14 -11.18 -11.03 -6.06
N TYR A 15 -11.91 -9.95 -5.81
CA TYR A 15 -11.76 -9.14 -4.61
C TYR A 15 -11.95 -9.99 -3.35
N ASN A 16 -13.05 -10.73 -3.26
CA ASN A 16 -13.32 -11.60 -2.12
C ASN A 16 -12.28 -12.73 -1.98
N GLN A 17 -11.67 -13.17 -3.09
CA GLN A 17 -10.62 -14.18 -3.08
C GLN A 17 -9.28 -13.63 -2.54
N TYR A 18 -8.86 -12.43 -2.98
CA TYR A 18 -7.50 -11.93 -2.79
C TYR A 18 -7.37 -10.72 -1.86
N CYS A 19 -8.44 -9.98 -1.55
CA CYS A 19 -8.40 -8.86 -0.62
C CYS A 19 -8.43 -9.39 0.83
N ARG A 20 -7.27 -9.87 1.29
CA ARG A 20 -7.08 -10.49 2.60
C ARG A 20 -6.02 -9.73 3.40
N PRO A 21 -6.22 -9.48 4.71
CA PRO A 21 -5.26 -8.74 5.53
C PRO A 21 -3.84 -9.33 5.54
N GLU A 22 -3.71 -10.64 5.35
CA GLU A 22 -2.46 -11.38 5.30
C GLU A 22 -1.54 -10.90 4.16
N PHE A 23 -2.09 -10.32 3.09
CA PHE A 23 -1.29 -9.73 2.03
C PHE A 23 -0.56 -8.44 2.45
N ILE A 24 -1.06 -7.74 3.48
CA ILE A 24 -0.50 -6.46 3.93
C ILE A 24 0.98 -6.64 4.31
N GLN A 25 1.32 -7.69 5.06
CA GLN A 25 2.67 -7.91 5.57
C GLN A 25 3.76 -7.93 4.47
N HIS A 26 3.39 -8.35 3.26
CA HIS A 26 4.32 -8.50 2.13
C HIS A 26 4.03 -7.53 0.98
N ASP A 27 3.22 -6.50 1.26
CA ASP A 27 2.82 -5.50 0.28
C ASP A 27 3.30 -4.11 0.72
N PRO A 28 3.70 -3.22 -0.21
CA PRO A 28 4.12 -1.86 0.13
C PRO A 28 3.13 -1.09 1.00
N ILE A 29 1.83 -1.42 0.97
CA ILE A 29 0.82 -0.84 1.86
C ILE A 29 1.10 -1.07 3.36
N SER A 30 2.01 -1.98 3.74
CA SER A 30 2.43 -2.13 5.13
C SER A 30 3.08 -0.87 5.70
N VAL A 31 3.75 -0.07 4.86
CA VAL A 31 4.49 1.13 5.30
C VAL A 31 3.54 2.21 5.84
N PRO A 32 2.54 2.71 5.08
CA PRO A 32 1.62 3.71 5.60
C PRO A 32 0.75 3.21 6.76
N LYS A 33 0.56 1.89 6.88
CA LYS A 33 -0.16 1.28 8.01
C LYS A 33 0.59 1.33 9.34
N ASN A 34 1.85 1.75 9.35
CA ASN A 34 2.63 1.94 10.57
C ASN A 34 2.32 3.28 11.27
N PHE A 35 1.51 4.15 10.66
CA PHE A 35 1.19 5.48 11.18
C PHE A 35 -0.28 5.58 11.55
N ASP A 36 -0.58 6.36 12.59
CA ASP A 36 -1.94 6.65 13.06
C ASP A 36 -2.43 8.04 12.64
N CYS A 37 -1.50 8.98 12.45
CA CYS A 37 -1.78 10.34 12.01
C CYS A 37 -2.13 10.35 10.51
N LYS A 38 -3.20 11.05 10.13
CA LYS A 38 -3.70 11.04 8.76
C LYS A 38 -2.65 11.56 7.78
N GLU A 39 -1.98 12.65 8.13
CA GLU A 39 -0.99 13.31 7.30
C GLU A 39 0.24 12.42 7.08
N ASP A 40 0.69 11.70 8.12
CA ASP A 40 1.79 10.75 8.00
C ASP A 40 1.40 9.55 7.13
N ILE A 41 0.17 9.05 7.25
CA ILE A 41 -0.37 7.99 6.38
C ILE A 41 -0.37 8.45 4.91
N GLU A 42 -0.86 9.66 4.63
CA GLU A 42 -0.97 10.18 3.28
C GLU A 42 0.40 10.38 2.61
N ILE A 43 1.35 10.98 3.34
CA ILE A 43 2.69 11.26 2.80
C ILE A 43 3.50 9.97 2.65
N SER A 44 3.50 9.09 3.65
CA SER A 44 4.17 7.79 3.57
C SER A 44 3.58 6.90 2.46
N ALA A 45 2.26 6.93 2.26
CA ALA A 45 1.60 6.22 1.17
C ALA A 45 2.00 6.78 -0.19
N PHE A 46 2.00 8.10 -0.35
CA PHE A 46 2.40 8.76 -1.59
C PHE A 46 3.84 8.43 -1.97
N ILE A 47 4.78 8.59 -1.03
CA ILE A 47 6.19 8.27 -1.22
C ILE A 47 6.39 6.79 -1.55
N THR A 48 5.71 5.90 -0.82
CA THR A 48 5.82 4.45 -1.06
C THR A 48 5.28 4.07 -2.45
N ALA A 49 4.16 4.66 -2.87
CA ALA A 49 3.62 4.47 -4.22
C ALA A 49 4.59 4.97 -5.30
N LEU A 50 5.25 6.12 -5.05
CA LEU A 50 6.29 6.69 -5.90
C LEU A 50 7.55 5.84 -6.02
N ILE A 51 7.73 4.75 -5.28
CA ILE A 51 8.88 3.85 -5.47
C ILE A 51 8.48 2.39 -5.65
N SER A 52 7.18 2.11 -5.83
CA SER A 52 6.62 0.76 -5.88
C SER A 52 6.77 0.07 -7.25
N TRP A 53 7.89 0.30 -7.94
CA TRP A 53 8.27 -0.44 -9.14
C TRP A 53 9.42 -1.41 -8.85
N GLY A 54 9.21 -2.70 -9.10
CA GLY A 54 10.22 -3.74 -8.94
C GLY A 54 9.92 -4.75 -7.84
N ARG A 55 10.97 -5.23 -7.16
CA ARG A 55 10.85 -6.33 -6.20
C ARG A 55 10.23 -5.85 -4.89
N ARG A 56 9.10 -6.43 -4.48
CA ARG A 56 8.37 -6.11 -3.24
C ARG A 56 9.27 -5.98 -2.00
N PRO A 57 10.20 -6.92 -1.69
CA PRO A 57 11.06 -6.77 -0.51
C PRO A 57 11.97 -5.54 -0.59
N SER A 58 12.46 -5.20 -1.79
CA SER A 58 13.30 -4.02 -1.99
C SER A 58 12.50 -2.73 -1.83
N ILE A 59 11.27 -2.69 -2.35
CA ILE A 59 10.35 -1.54 -2.20
C ILE A 59 10.09 -1.29 -0.72
N ILE A 60 9.66 -2.32 0.02
CA ILE A 60 9.35 -2.19 1.46
C ILE A 60 10.58 -1.74 2.26
N ALA A 61 11.75 -2.35 2.00
CA ALA A 61 12.98 -1.98 2.68
C ALA A 61 13.38 -0.52 2.41
N LYS A 62 13.23 -0.03 1.17
CA LYS A 62 13.55 1.35 0.80
C LYS A 62 12.53 2.35 1.33
N SER A 63 11.25 2.03 1.30
CA SER A 63 10.22 2.84 1.94
C SER A 63 10.48 3.01 3.43
N ASN A 64 10.72 1.91 4.16
CA ASN A 64 11.02 1.97 5.59
C ASN A 64 12.31 2.75 5.87
N GLN A 65 13.36 2.56 5.06
CA GLN A 65 14.60 3.34 5.18
C GLN A 65 14.32 4.84 5.02
N LEU A 66 13.43 5.23 4.10
CA LEU A 66 13.08 6.63 3.88
C LEU A 66 12.26 7.21 5.04
N MET A 67 11.31 6.44 5.60
CA MET A 67 10.56 6.86 6.80
C MET A 67 11.50 7.07 8.00
N GLN A 68 12.47 6.17 8.19
CA GLN A 68 13.50 6.30 9.24
C GLN A 68 14.38 7.54 9.04
N LEU A 69 14.73 7.89 7.79
CA LEU A 69 15.46 9.12 7.49
C LEU A 69 14.64 10.39 7.76
N MET A 70 13.32 10.25 7.86
CA MET A 70 12.38 11.31 8.26
C MET A 70 12.02 11.25 9.75
N ASP A 71 12.83 10.57 10.57
CA ASP A 71 12.59 10.35 12.00
C ASP A 71 11.18 9.77 12.30
N ASP A 72 10.66 8.95 11.38
CA ASP A 72 9.31 8.39 11.39
C ASP A 72 8.20 9.47 11.56
N GLN A 73 8.46 10.69 11.07
CA GLN A 73 7.54 11.83 11.04
C GLN A 73 7.46 12.43 9.62
N PRO A 74 6.99 11.66 8.61
CA PRO A 74 6.98 12.09 7.22
C PRO A 74 6.20 13.39 6.97
N PHE A 75 5.21 13.75 7.79
CA PHE A 75 4.50 15.03 7.68
C PHE A 75 5.34 16.27 8.03
N GLN A 76 6.41 16.13 8.81
CA GLN A 76 7.22 17.25 9.25
C GLN A 76 8.35 17.65 8.26
N PHE A 77 8.46 16.98 7.11
CA PHE A 77 9.47 17.21 6.07
C PHE A 77 8.88 17.92 4.83
#